data_AF-A0A418M4S0-F1
#
_entry.id   AF-A0A418M4S0-F1
#
_cell.length_a   1.000
_cell.length_b   1.000
_cell.length_c   1.000
_cell.angle_alpha   90.00
_cell.angle_beta   90.00
_cell.angle_gamma   90.00
#
_symmetry.space_group_name_H-M   'P 1'
#
loop_
_entity.id
_entity.type
_entity.pdbx_description
1 polymer ?
#
loop_
_entity_poly.entity_id
_entity_poly.type
_entity_poly.pdbx_seq_one_letter_code
_entity_poly.pdbx_strand_id
1 'polypeptide(L)'
;MSMVRKIIQHPFLITYLSGANNYTWVYFRNGEKVLAAKSLNFFEASLPTFIRVHKTALVNPQCVESAQAPPRPKMAGAVQLTDGTTLPVSRRRWNQVIEVLQTALVEADLVPAGADERIQLIQEDEATKERSVVVVSDDAANMQLLQQLLDEKWGHYTLHVVSQGGMLPEMLEFTDEDELPVLILIDARTSKVDRVRTLRRIKENDRLTSIPVVMLVLPTSQEIEQAYALQANSVVSVSNDTNRLLQTLEQLCEYWFSIVALAH
;
A
#
# COMPACT_ATOMS: atom_id res chain seq x y z
N MET A 1 0.97 0.23 -3.17
CA MET A 1 -0.51 0.42 -3.23
C MET A 1 -0.94 1.69 -2.51
N SER A 2 -1.92 2.46 -3.02
CA SER A 2 -2.48 3.62 -2.29
C SER A 2 -2.89 3.19 -0.88
N MET A 3 -2.45 3.92 0.15
CA MET A 3 -2.77 3.66 1.55
C MET A 3 -4.24 3.30 1.80
N VAL A 4 -5.14 3.97 1.08
CA VAL A 4 -6.59 3.75 1.10
C VAL A 4 -6.97 2.32 0.73
N ARG A 5 -6.28 1.70 -0.24
CA ARG A 5 -6.52 0.33 -0.68
C ARG A 5 -6.10 -0.70 0.38
N LYS A 6 -4.96 -0.48 1.06
CA LYS A 6 -4.51 -1.31 2.20
C LYS A 6 -5.54 -1.28 3.34
N ILE A 7 -6.06 -0.09 3.65
CA ILE A 7 -7.13 0.09 4.65
C ILE A 7 -8.39 -0.71 4.27
N ILE A 8 -8.77 -0.73 2.99
CA ILE A 8 -9.94 -1.49 2.51
C ILE A 8 -9.70 -3.01 2.53
N GLN A 9 -8.49 -3.47 2.20
CA GLN A 9 -8.14 -4.89 2.12
C GLN A 9 -7.96 -5.55 3.49
N HIS A 10 -7.61 -4.78 4.53
CA HIS A 10 -7.40 -5.29 5.88
C HIS A 10 -8.33 -4.65 6.92
N PRO A 11 -9.66 -4.79 6.78
CA PRO A 11 -10.64 -4.15 7.65
C PRO A 11 -10.55 -4.63 9.12
N PHE A 12 -10.08 -5.84 9.36
CA PHE A 12 -9.94 -6.44 10.69
C PHE A 12 -8.86 -5.78 11.56
N LEU A 13 -7.92 -5.04 10.95
CA LEU A 13 -6.87 -4.30 11.67
C LEU A 13 -7.37 -2.97 12.22
N ILE A 14 -8.53 -2.49 11.77
CA ILE A 14 -9.02 -1.15 12.09
C ILE A 14 -10.01 -1.23 13.26
N THR A 15 -9.80 -0.37 14.24
CA THR A 15 -10.70 -0.18 15.39
C THR A 15 -11.85 0.75 15.01
N TYR A 16 -11.52 1.95 14.53
CA TYR A 16 -12.51 2.94 14.08
C TYR A 16 -11.89 3.95 13.11
N LEU A 17 -12.74 4.70 12.43
CA LEU A 17 -12.36 5.81 11.56
C LEU A 17 -13.06 7.10 12.03
N SER A 18 -12.34 8.22 11.95
CA SER A 18 -12.85 9.54 12.30
C SER A 18 -12.69 10.53 11.14
N GLY A 19 -13.81 11.15 10.72
CA GLY A 19 -13.83 12.10 9.62
C GLY A 19 -13.27 13.48 10.00
N ALA A 20 -12.35 13.99 9.19
CA ALA A 20 -11.77 15.33 9.26
C ALA A 20 -11.95 16.04 7.89
N ASN A 21 -13.16 16.52 7.62
CA ASN A 21 -13.57 17.09 6.32
C ASN A 21 -13.39 16.11 5.15
N ASN A 22 -12.51 16.41 4.21
CA ASN A 22 -12.21 15.57 3.04
C ASN A 22 -11.19 14.46 3.34
N TYR A 23 -10.73 14.38 4.60
CA TYR A 23 -9.79 13.39 5.09
C TYR A 23 -10.42 12.52 6.17
N THR A 24 -9.83 11.37 6.43
CA THR A 24 -10.29 10.44 7.46
C THR A 24 -9.10 9.91 8.24
N TRP A 25 -9.13 10.08 9.56
CA TRP A 25 -8.24 9.37 10.46
C TRP A 25 -8.68 7.91 10.58
N VAL A 26 -7.76 6.98 10.36
CA VAL A 26 -7.97 5.54 10.55
C VAL A 26 -7.19 5.13 11.79
N TYR A 27 -7.86 4.54 12.77
CA TYR A 27 -7.28 4.08 14.02
C TYR A 27 -7.20 2.56 14.00
N PHE A 28 -6.00 2.02 14.19
CA PHE A 28 -5.72 0.59 14.11
C PHE A 28 -5.72 -0.04 15.50
N ARG A 29 -5.93 -1.37 15.55
CA ARG A 29 -5.96 -2.15 16.80
C ARG A 29 -4.62 -2.17 17.54
N ASN A 30 -3.52 -1.90 16.85
CA ASN A 30 -2.19 -1.75 17.45
C ASN A 30 -1.97 -0.38 18.14
N GLY A 31 -2.95 0.54 18.07
CA GLY A 31 -2.88 1.88 18.65
C GLY A 31 -2.35 2.96 17.71
N GLU A 32 -1.86 2.59 16.52
CA GLU A 32 -1.42 3.56 15.51
C GLU A 32 -2.63 4.23 14.82
N LYS A 33 -2.40 5.40 14.23
CA LYS A 33 -3.40 6.08 13.42
C LYS A 33 -2.77 6.77 12.23
N VAL A 34 -3.50 6.83 11.12
CA VAL A 34 -3.06 7.56 9.93
C VAL A 34 -4.18 8.36 9.29
N LEU A 35 -3.81 9.46 8.63
CA LEU A 35 -4.72 10.33 7.89
C LEU A 35 -4.80 9.91 6.42
N ALA A 36 -5.96 9.40 6.00
CA ALA A 36 -6.23 9.05 4.62
C ALA A 36 -6.84 10.22 3.84
N ALA A 37 -6.38 10.46 2.61
CA ALA A 37 -6.90 11.46 1.67
C ALA A 37 -8.23 11.07 1.00
N LYS A 38 -9.14 10.46 1.78
CA LYS A 38 -10.50 10.11 1.37
C LYS A 38 -11.48 10.46 2.48
N SER A 39 -12.70 10.80 2.08
CA SER A 39 -13.76 11.16 3.03
C SER A 39 -14.31 9.93 3.75
N LEU A 40 -14.93 10.17 4.91
CA LEU A 40 -15.56 9.10 5.69
C LEU A 40 -16.68 8.37 4.91
N ASN A 41 -17.35 9.06 3.98
CA ASN A 41 -18.36 8.48 3.09
C ASN A 41 -17.75 7.47 2.11
N PHE A 42 -16.52 7.73 1.63
CA PHE A 42 -15.82 6.78 0.76
C PHE A 42 -15.50 5.47 1.51
N PHE A 43 -15.06 5.58 2.76
CA PHE A 43 -14.78 4.39 3.58
C PHE A 43 -16.05 3.65 4.00
N GLU A 44 -17.14 4.34 4.31
CA GLU A 44 -18.43 3.69 4.58
C GLU A 44 -18.91 2.84 3.40
N ALA A 45 -18.71 3.31 2.16
CA ALA A 45 -19.06 2.54 0.97
C ALA A 45 -18.10 1.37 0.69
N SER A 46 -16.84 1.47 1.15
CA SER A 46 -15.79 0.49 0.87
C SER A 46 -15.60 -0.54 2.00
N LEU A 47 -16.15 -0.30 3.18
CA LEU A 47 -16.05 -1.13 4.38
C LEU A 47 -17.45 -1.56 4.85
N PRO A 48 -18.08 -2.54 4.18
CA PRO A 48 -19.48 -2.91 4.43
C PRO A 48 -19.71 -3.49 5.83
N THR A 49 -18.66 -3.98 6.50
CA THR A 49 -18.72 -4.53 7.86
C THR A 49 -18.66 -3.43 8.94
N PHE A 50 -18.38 -2.18 8.58
CA PHE A 50 -18.26 -1.07 9.52
C PHE A 50 -19.59 -0.34 9.69
N ILE A 51 -19.89 0.12 10.91
CA ILE A 51 -21.13 0.84 11.21
C ILE A 51 -20.84 2.32 11.43
N ARG A 52 -21.57 3.17 10.70
CA ARG A 52 -21.45 4.62 10.77
C ARG A 52 -22.20 5.19 11.99
N VAL A 53 -21.57 5.19 13.15
CA VAL A 53 -22.19 5.63 14.42
C VAL A 53 -22.43 7.15 14.52
N HIS A 54 -21.63 7.98 13.84
CA HIS A 54 -21.74 9.45 13.87
C HIS A 54 -21.46 10.10 12.50
N LYS A 55 -21.75 11.40 12.35
CA LYS A 55 -21.37 12.15 11.13
C LYS A 55 -19.85 12.14 10.89
N THR A 56 -19.06 12.05 11.97
CA THR A 56 -17.60 12.00 11.96
C THR A 56 -17.02 10.66 12.46
N ALA A 57 -17.81 9.61 12.64
CA ALA A 57 -17.28 8.33 13.14
C ALA A 57 -17.90 7.11 12.45
N LEU A 58 -17.04 6.15 12.10
CA LEU A 58 -17.34 4.85 11.51
C LEU A 58 -16.58 3.81 12.35
N VAL A 59 -17.23 2.75 12.80
CA VAL A 59 -16.70 1.85 13.85
C VAL A 59 -16.72 0.40 13.39
N ASN A 60 -15.68 -0.35 13.74
CA ASN A 60 -15.65 -1.80 13.60
C ASN A 60 -16.51 -2.43 14.72
N PRO A 61 -17.61 -3.13 14.41
CA PRO A 61 -18.49 -3.73 15.42
C PRO A 61 -17.77 -4.71 16.35
N GLN A 62 -16.77 -5.41 15.83
CA GLN A 62 -15.99 -6.39 16.60
C GLN A 62 -15.08 -5.75 17.66
N CYS A 63 -14.88 -4.43 17.60
CA CYS A 63 -14.08 -3.68 18.59
C CYS A 63 -14.95 -2.92 19.59
N VAL A 64 -16.27 -3.09 19.55
CA VAL A 64 -17.19 -2.43 20.49
C VAL A 64 -17.34 -3.30 21.72
N GLU A 65 -16.93 -2.77 22.86
CA GLU A 65 -17.03 -3.45 24.15
C GLU A 65 -18.40 -3.20 24.79
N SER A 66 -18.90 -1.96 24.70
CA SER A 66 -20.23 -1.62 25.23
C SER A 66 -20.87 -0.45 24.51
N ALA A 67 -22.20 -0.37 24.59
CA ALA A 67 -22.99 0.75 24.09
C ALA A 67 -23.83 1.35 25.22
N GLN A 68 -23.64 2.64 25.49
CA GLN A 68 -24.36 3.39 26.52
C GLN A 68 -25.48 4.20 25.89
N ALA A 69 -26.72 3.88 26.30
CA ALA A 69 -27.90 4.59 25.83
C ALA A 69 -27.86 6.08 26.23
N PRO A 70 -28.46 6.97 25.42
CA PRO A 70 -28.50 8.38 25.76
C PRO A 70 -29.16 8.58 27.14
N PRO A 71 -28.52 9.27 28.09
CA PRO A 71 -29.08 9.46 29.42
C PRO A 71 -30.31 10.38 29.42
N ARG A 72 -30.55 11.12 28.32
CA ARG A 72 -31.72 11.98 28.11
C ARG A 72 -32.16 11.95 26.63
N PRO A 73 -33.44 12.18 26.31
CA PRO A 73 -33.98 12.15 24.93
C PRO A 73 -33.32 13.12 23.92
N LYS A 74 -32.64 14.16 24.42
CA LYS A 74 -31.94 15.16 23.59
C LYS A 74 -30.42 14.97 23.51
N MET A 75 -29.84 13.98 24.21
CA MET A 75 -28.39 13.74 24.23
C MET A 75 -28.00 12.63 23.26
N ALA A 76 -26.72 12.58 22.87
CA ALA A 76 -26.17 11.46 22.10
C ALA A 76 -25.93 10.26 23.04
N GLY A 77 -26.07 9.05 22.52
CA GLY A 77 -25.54 7.85 23.18
C GLY A 77 -24.03 7.77 22.93
N ALA A 78 -23.37 6.76 23.47
CA ALA A 78 -21.95 6.53 23.26
C ALA A 78 -21.66 5.05 23.04
N VAL A 79 -20.68 4.73 22.20
CA VAL A 79 -20.07 3.41 22.12
C VAL A 79 -18.68 3.49 22.71
N GLN A 80 -18.34 2.50 23.53
CA GLN A 80 -17.02 2.32 24.09
C GLN A 80 -16.33 1.17 23.35
N LEU A 81 -15.11 1.44 22.90
CA LEU A 81 -14.27 0.49 22.18
C LEU A 81 -13.34 -0.26 23.12
N THR A 82 -12.83 -1.39 22.68
CA THR A 82 -11.90 -2.25 23.45
C THR A 82 -10.58 -1.57 23.82
N ASP A 83 -10.21 -0.47 23.13
CA ASP A 83 -9.05 0.36 23.46
C ASP A 83 -9.37 1.45 24.51
N GLY A 84 -10.58 1.46 25.07
CA GLY A 84 -11.08 2.46 26.01
C GLY A 84 -11.60 3.75 25.37
N THR A 85 -11.54 3.88 24.03
CA THR A 85 -12.02 5.07 23.32
C THR A 85 -13.55 5.13 23.33
N THR A 86 -14.09 6.30 23.66
CA THR A 86 -15.54 6.54 23.66
C THR A 86 -15.94 7.44 22.48
N LEU A 87 -16.81 6.93 21.60
CA LEU A 87 -17.31 7.66 20.43
C LEU A 87 -18.81 7.97 20.56
N PRO A 88 -19.27 9.20 20.23
CA PRO A 88 -20.67 9.55 20.31
C PRO A 88 -21.47 8.83 19.22
N VAL A 89 -22.69 8.42 19.54
CA VAL A 89 -23.65 7.84 18.60
C VAL A 89 -24.77 8.84 18.33
N SER A 90 -24.99 9.16 17.06
CA SER A 90 -26.10 10.01 16.64
C SER A 90 -27.43 9.39 17.04
N ARG A 91 -28.31 10.15 17.72
CA ARG A 91 -29.67 9.72 18.13
C ARG A 91 -30.44 8.98 17.03
N ARG A 92 -30.41 9.52 15.81
CA ARG A 92 -31.12 8.97 14.64
C ARG A 92 -30.57 7.62 14.15
N ARG A 93 -29.36 7.25 14.57
CA ARG A 93 -28.70 5.99 14.21
C ARG A 93 -28.64 5.00 15.36
N TRP A 94 -29.12 5.38 16.54
CA TRP A 94 -29.04 4.55 17.75
C TRP A 94 -29.67 3.16 17.54
N ASN A 95 -30.90 3.11 17.03
CA ASN A 95 -31.60 1.84 16.81
C ASN A 95 -30.86 0.92 15.82
N GLN A 96 -30.35 1.48 14.72
CA GLN A 96 -29.58 0.74 13.72
C GLN A 96 -28.26 0.21 14.29
N VAL A 97 -27.57 1.00 15.13
CA VAL A 97 -26.30 0.59 15.73
C VAL A 97 -26.52 -0.57 16.72
N ILE A 98 -27.57 -0.50 17.55
CA ILE A 98 -27.85 -1.56 18.54
C ILE A 98 -28.24 -2.88 17.85
N GLU A 99 -29.05 -2.85 16.80
CA GLU A 99 -29.45 -4.06 16.06
C GLU A 99 -28.26 -4.80 15.44
N VAL A 100 -27.31 -4.06 14.85
CA VAL A 100 -26.10 -4.66 14.27
C VAL A 100 -25.14 -5.15 15.36
N LEU A 101 -24.99 -4.43 16.47
CA LEU A 101 -24.16 -4.87 17.59
C LEU A 101 -24.71 -6.13 18.28
N GLN A 102 -26.03 -6.25 18.42
CA GLN A 102 -26.66 -7.46 18.96
C GLN A 102 -26.45 -8.67 18.05
N THR A 103 -26.52 -8.49 16.73
CA THR A 103 -26.23 -9.56 15.75
C THR A 103 -24.76 -9.98 15.81
N ALA A 104 -23.83 -9.03 15.88
CA ALA A 104 -22.39 -9.30 15.92
C ALA A 104 -21.93 -10.02 17.21
N LEU A 105 -22.59 -9.77 18.34
CA LEU A 105 -22.32 -10.44 19.61
C LEU A 105 -22.79 -11.91 19.61
N VAL A 106 -23.86 -12.24 18.89
CA VAL A 106 -24.38 -13.62 18.78
C VAL A 106 -23.47 -14.50 17.91
N GLU A 107 -22.81 -13.93 16.88
CA GLU A 107 -21.84 -14.67 16.04
C GLU A 107 -20.52 -14.97 16.77
N ALA A 108 -20.13 -14.15 17.74
CA ALA A 108 -18.90 -14.33 18.53
C ALA A 108 -19.00 -15.52 19.52
N ASP A 109 -20.20 -15.84 20.00
CA ASP A 109 -20.45 -16.93 20.96
C ASP A 109 -20.53 -18.33 20.33
N LEU A 110 -20.46 -18.45 18.99
CA LEU A 110 -20.57 -19.73 18.26
C LEU A 110 -19.21 -20.38 17.89
N VAL A 111 -18.09 -19.82 18.34
CA VAL A 111 -16.74 -20.39 18.09
C VAL A 111 -16.24 -21.07 19.37
N PRO A 112 -16.05 -22.41 19.40
CA PRO A 112 -15.51 -23.08 20.58
C PRO A 112 -14.04 -22.74 20.77
N ALA A 113 -13.66 -22.59 22.05
CA ALA A 113 -12.29 -22.37 22.51
C ALA A 113 -11.33 -23.44 21.94
N GLY A 114 -10.42 -22.99 21.08
CA GLY A 114 -9.37 -23.79 20.46
C GLY A 114 -8.32 -22.89 19.82
N ALA A 115 -7.86 -21.90 20.57
CA ALA A 115 -6.88 -20.92 20.10
C ALA A 115 -5.42 -21.38 20.30
N ASP A 116 -5.16 -22.40 21.12
CA ASP A 116 -3.79 -22.72 21.55
C ASP A 116 -3.03 -23.69 20.63
N GLU A 117 -3.68 -24.47 19.77
CA GLU A 117 -2.98 -25.42 18.88
C GLU A 117 -2.59 -24.83 17.50
N ARG A 118 -3.03 -23.61 17.17
CA ARG A 118 -2.66 -22.95 15.91
C ARG A 118 -1.38 -22.12 15.98
N ILE A 119 -0.83 -21.87 17.17
CA ILE A 119 0.32 -20.98 17.36
C ILE A 119 1.66 -21.63 16.89
N GLN A 120 1.72 -22.95 16.74
CA GLN A 120 2.96 -23.65 16.33
C GLN A 120 3.15 -23.82 14.81
N LEU A 121 2.15 -23.49 13.98
CA LEU A 121 2.25 -23.58 12.52
C LEU A 121 2.43 -22.21 11.83
N ILE A 122 2.55 -21.12 12.58
CA ILE A 122 2.64 -19.72 12.09
C ILE A 122 4.07 -19.16 12.29
N GLN A 123 5.09 -20.01 12.38
CA GLN A 123 6.48 -19.57 12.55
C GLN A 123 7.30 -19.47 11.25
N GLU A 124 6.67 -19.52 10.07
CA GLU A 124 7.40 -19.35 8.79
C GLU A 124 6.83 -18.34 7.79
N ASP A 125 5.80 -17.56 8.14
CA ASP A 125 5.43 -16.39 7.34
C ASP A 125 5.69 -15.12 8.16
N GLU A 126 6.90 -14.56 8.02
CA GLU A 126 7.00 -13.11 8.11
C GLU A 126 5.95 -12.53 7.17
N ALA A 127 5.02 -11.72 7.70
CA ALA A 127 4.08 -11.00 6.87
C ALA A 127 4.87 -10.20 5.82
N THR A 128 4.97 -10.74 4.59
CA THR A 128 5.78 -10.14 3.53
C THR A 128 5.17 -8.80 3.19
N LYS A 129 5.79 -7.73 3.70
CA LYS A 129 5.45 -6.36 3.38
C LYS A 129 5.46 -6.22 1.87
N GLU A 130 4.36 -5.76 1.27
CA GLU A 130 4.30 -5.51 -0.18
C GLU A 130 5.43 -4.55 -0.58
N ARG A 131 6.37 -5.02 -1.40
CA ARG A 131 7.55 -4.26 -1.82
C ARG A 131 7.24 -3.48 -3.09
N SER A 132 7.61 -2.21 -3.13
CA SER A 132 7.33 -1.32 -4.26
C SER A 132 8.45 -1.41 -5.31
N VAL A 133 8.11 -1.54 -6.59
CA VAL A 133 9.04 -1.49 -7.72
C VAL A 133 8.57 -0.41 -8.67
N VAL A 134 9.44 0.51 -9.06
CA VAL A 134 9.09 1.56 -10.02
C VAL A 134 9.71 1.26 -11.38
N VAL A 135 8.94 1.45 -12.45
CA VAL A 135 9.46 1.42 -13.82
C VAL A 135 9.15 2.74 -14.52
N VAL A 136 10.19 3.36 -15.07
CA VAL A 136 10.05 4.53 -15.92
C VAL A 136 10.06 4.10 -17.38
N SER A 137 8.89 4.03 -18.02
CA SER A 137 8.76 3.64 -19.43
C SER A 137 7.53 4.27 -20.07
N ASP A 138 7.64 4.62 -21.35
CA ASP A 138 6.53 5.07 -22.20
C ASP A 138 5.83 3.91 -22.93
N ASP A 139 6.35 2.69 -22.80
CA ASP A 139 5.86 1.48 -23.46
C ASP A 139 4.77 0.79 -22.62
N ALA A 140 3.57 1.39 -22.59
CA ALA A 140 2.46 0.92 -21.77
C ALA A 140 2.08 -0.55 -22.04
N ALA A 141 2.22 -1.02 -23.28
CA ALA A 141 1.88 -2.38 -23.66
C ALA A 141 2.84 -3.40 -23.00
N ASN A 142 4.14 -3.20 -23.12
CA ASN A 142 5.12 -4.09 -22.48
C ASN A 142 5.09 -3.98 -20.95
N MET A 143 4.77 -2.80 -20.40
CA MET A 143 4.60 -2.62 -18.95
C MET A 143 3.39 -3.38 -18.38
N GLN A 144 2.30 -3.50 -19.15
CA GLN A 144 1.16 -4.34 -18.75
C GLN A 144 1.55 -5.83 -18.71
N LEU A 145 2.33 -6.30 -19.68
CA LEU A 145 2.81 -7.68 -19.69
C LEU A 145 3.80 -7.95 -18.53
N LEU A 146 4.65 -6.97 -18.21
CA LEU A 146 5.53 -7.05 -17.04
C LEU A 146 4.73 -7.11 -15.73
N GLN A 147 3.69 -6.30 -15.58
CA GLN A 147 2.80 -6.37 -14.41
C GLN A 147 2.19 -7.77 -14.25
N GLN A 148 1.67 -8.35 -15.33
CA GLN A 148 1.09 -9.70 -15.30
C GLN A 148 2.12 -10.76 -14.88
N LEU A 149 3.35 -10.66 -15.40
CA LEU A 149 4.46 -11.55 -15.03
C LEU A 149 4.81 -11.42 -13.53
N LEU A 150 4.84 -10.19 -13.01
CA LEU A 150 5.09 -9.95 -11.58
C LEU A 150 3.96 -10.51 -10.71
N ASP A 151 2.70 -10.28 -11.09
CA ASP A 151 1.55 -10.80 -10.35
C ASP A 151 1.55 -12.33 -10.29
N GLU A 152 2.02 -12.99 -11.37
CA GLU A 152 2.12 -14.46 -11.45
C GLU A 152 3.27 -15.04 -10.60
N LYS A 153 4.46 -14.40 -10.63
CA LYS A 153 5.69 -14.99 -10.05
C LYS A 153 6.14 -14.37 -8.73
N TRP A 154 5.86 -13.09 -8.55
CA TRP A 154 6.38 -12.26 -7.45
C TRP A 154 5.26 -11.39 -6.88
N GLY A 155 4.10 -11.97 -6.56
CA GLY A 155 2.88 -11.25 -6.15
C GLY A 155 2.99 -10.41 -4.87
N HIS A 156 4.11 -10.47 -4.14
CA HIS A 156 4.44 -9.58 -3.03
C HIS A 156 5.17 -8.30 -3.47
N TYR A 157 5.50 -8.14 -4.76
CA TYR A 157 6.00 -6.90 -5.35
C TYR A 157 4.89 -6.17 -6.10
N THR A 158 4.73 -4.87 -5.85
CA THR A 158 3.82 -3.99 -6.60
C THR A 158 4.59 -3.16 -7.60
N LEU A 159 4.24 -3.28 -8.88
CA LEU A 159 4.83 -2.47 -9.95
C LEU A 159 4.12 -1.12 -10.10
N HIS A 160 4.91 -0.05 -10.18
CA HIS A 160 4.46 1.32 -10.38
C HIS A 160 5.07 1.87 -11.67
N VAL A 161 4.23 2.10 -12.69
CA VAL A 161 4.67 2.58 -13.99
C VAL A 161 4.58 4.10 -14.07
N VAL A 162 5.68 4.74 -14.45
CA VAL A 162 5.81 6.19 -14.61
C VAL A 162 6.24 6.48 -16.06
N SER A 163 5.45 7.24 -16.81
CA SER A 163 5.78 7.54 -18.22
C SER A 163 6.79 8.68 -18.37
N GLN A 164 6.73 9.68 -17.48
CA GLN A 164 7.59 10.87 -17.47
C GLN A 164 8.54 10.81 -16.27
N GLY A 165 9.83 10.61 -16.51
CA GLY A 165 10.82 10.42 -15.45
C GLY A 165 11.11 11.69 -14.65
N GLY A 166 10.94 12.86 -15.27
CA GLY A 166 11.29 14.14 -14.66
C GLY A 166 10.68 14.45 -13.30
N MET A 167 9.50 13.91 -12.96
CA MET A 167 8.81 14.12 -11.67
C MET A 167 9.06 13.02 -10.63
N LEU A 168 9.70 11.92 -11.04
CA LEU A 168 9.92 10.76 -10.17
C LEU A 168 10.76 11.12 -8.93
N PRO A 169 11.89 11.84 -9.03
CA PRO A 169 12.70 12.18 -7.86
C PRO A 169 11.91 12.98 -6.83
N GLU A 170 11.14 13.99 -7.26
CA GLU A 170 10.30 14.79 -6.34
C GLU A 170 9.23 13.94 -5.68
N MET A 171 8.56 13.05 -6.43
CA MET A 171 7.56 12.15 -5.87
C MET A 171 8.16 11.25 -4.78
N LEU A 172 9.33 10.66 -5.04
CA LEU A 172 10.01 9.78 -4.10
C LEU A 172 10.56 10.55 -2.88
N GLU A 173 11.02 11.78 -3.07
CA GLU A 173 11.51 12.63 -1.97
C GLU A 173 10.45 12.90 -0.90
N PHE A 174 9.16 12.90 -1.26
CA PHE A 174 8.03 13.07 -0.33
C PHE A 174 7.29 11.75 0.00
N THR A 175 7.76 10.60 -0.50
CA THR A 175 7.19 9.29 -0.19
C THR A 175 7.67 8.82 1.19
N ASP A 176 6.85 8.11 1.96
CA ASP A 176 7.29 7.56 3.25
C ASP A 176 8.36 6.47 3.06
N GLU A 177 9.26 6.29 4.03
CA GLU A 177 10.43 5.40 3.88
C GLU A 177 10.03 3.93 3.66
N ASP A 178 8.91 3.50 4.24
CA ASP A 178 8.32 2.18 4.07
C ASP A 178 7.56 2.00 2.73
N GLU A 179 7.33 3.08 2.00
CA GLU A 179 6.69 3.09 0.68
C GLU A 179 7.68 3.34 -0.48
N LEU A 180 8.94 3.65 -0.17
CA LEU A 180 9.98 3.82 -1.18
C LEU A 180 10.17 2.52 -1.99
N PRO A 181 10.45 2.65 -3.30
CA PRO A 181 10.70 1.48 -4.12
C PRO A 181 12.01 0.82 -3.70
N VAL A 182 11.97 -0.51 -3.64
CA VAL A 182 13.14 -1.34 -3.39
C VAL A 182 13.99 -1.51 -4.65
N LEU A 183 13.42 -1.21 -5.83
CA LEU A 183 14.09 -1.24 -7.11
C LEU A 183 13.45 -0.24 -8.08
N ILE A 184 14.28 0.49 -8.83
CA ILE A 184 13.85 1.36 -9.93
C ILE A 184 14.43 0.83 -11.24
N LEU A 185 13.56 0.55 -12.20
CA LEU A 185 13.95 0.26 -13.59
C LEU A 185 13.70 1.51 -14.44
N ILE A 186 14.68 1.93 -15.22
CA ILE A 186 14.55 3.08 -16.12
C ILE A 186 14.73 2.58 -17.54
N ASP A 187 13.66 2.59 -18.33
CA ASP A 187 13.69 2.27 -19.75
C ASP A 187 14.18 3.48 -20.56
N ALA A 188 15.42 3.38 -21.03
CA ALA A 188 16.11 4.38 -21.84
C ALA A 188 16.24 3.98 -23.32
N ARG A 189 15.44 3.01 -23.78
CA ARG A 189 15.27 2.75 -25.22
C ARG A 189 14.67 3.97 -25.93
N THR A 190 13.82 4.72 -25.23
CA THR A 190 13.19 5.97 -25.64
C THR A 190 13.53 7.10 -24.67
N SER A 191 13.28 8.35 -25.07
CA SER A 191 13.36 9.53 -24.17
C SER A 191 14.69 9.67 -23.40
N LYS A 192 15.81 9.21 -23.99
CA LYS A 192 17.15 9.07 -23.38
C LYS A 192 17.60 10.23 -22.48
N VAL A 193 17.44 11.46 -22.96
CA VAL A 193 17.83 12.68 -22.21
C VAL A 193 17.07 12.80 -20.89
N ASP A 194 15.76 12.52 -20.89
CA ASP A 194 14.93 12.52 -19.69
C ASP A 194 15.34 11.39 -18.73
N ARG A 195 15.62 10.20 -19.27
CA ARG A 195 16.01 9.02 -18.48
C ARG A 195 17.35 9.20 -17.77
N VAL A 196 18.35 9.71 -18.48
CA VAL A 196 19.66 10.05 -17.90
C VAL A 196 19.52 11.17 -16.86
N ARG A 197 18.69 12.18 -17.11
CA ARG A 197 18.41 13.23 -16.12
C ARG A 197 17.73 12.67 -14.88
N THR A 198 16.79 11.74 -15.05
CA THR A 198 16.08 11.06 -13.96
C THR A 198 17.05 10.28 -13.08
N LEU A 199 17.92 9.46 -13.70
CA LEU A 199 18.99 8.73 -12.98
C LEU A 199 19.86 9.68 -12.16
N ARG A 200 20.36 10.77 -12.78
CA ARG A 200 21.19 11.76 -12.10
C ARG A 200 20.51 12.32 -10.85
N ARG A 201 19.25 12.76 -10.98
CA ARG A 201 18.51 13.36 -9.87
C ARG A 201 18.22 12.40 -8.73
N ILE A 202 18.00 11.11 -9.03
CA ILE A 202 17.87 10.06 -8.01
C ILE A 202 19.19 9.90 -7.26
N LYS A 203 20.31 9.82 -7.99
CA LYS A 203 21.63 9.52 -7.40
C LYS A 203 22.28 10.71 -6.70
N GLU A 204 21.92 11.94 -7.07
CA GLU A 204 22.29 13.18 -6.37
C GLU A 204 21.46 13.48 -5.13
N ASN A 205 20.37 12.72 -4.88
CA ASN A 205 19.53 12.90 -3.69
C ASN A 205 19.94 11.90 -2.60
N ASP A 206 20.45 12.39 -1.47
CA ASP A 206 20.94 11.57 -0.35
C ASP A 206 19.90 10.57 0.19
N ARG A 207 18.60 10.91 0.11
CA ARG A 207 17.52 10.02 0.54
C ARG A 207 17.27 8.87 -0.43
N LEU A 208 17.51 9.11 -1.72
CA LEU A 208 17.14 8.18 -2.80
C LEU A 208 18.34 7.41 -3.36
N THR A 209 19.57 7.86 -3.07
CA THR A 209 20.79 7.32 -3.66
C THR A 209 21.02 5.84 -3.32
N SER A 210 20.51 5.39 -2.15
CA SER A 210 20.54 4.01 -1.68
C SER A 210 19.65 3.06 -2.50
N ILE A 211 18.63 3.59 -3.20
CA ILE A 211 17.72 2.78 -3.99
C ILE A 211 18.45 2.25 -5.23
N PRO A 212 18.45 0.93 -5.48
CA PRO A 212 19.03 0.36 -6.68
C PRO A 212 18.32 0.86 -7.94
N VAL A 213 19.10 1.38 -8.89
CA VAL A 213 18.59 1.82 -10.20
C VAL A 213 19.21 0.99 -11.31
N VAL A 214 18.38 0.36 -12.12
CA VAL A 214 18.79 -0.41 -13.30
C VAL A 214 18.35 0.34 -14.56
N MET A 215 19.29 0.59 -15.46
CA MET A 215 19.02 1.21 -16.76
C MET A 215 18.81 0.13 -17.81
N LEU A 216 17.69 0.17 -18.53
CA LEU A 216 17.42 -0.67 -19.69
C LEU A 216 17.77 0.12 -20.95
N VAL A 217 18.73 -0.36 -21.73
CA VAL A 217 19.24 0.35 -22.92
C VAL A 217 19.23 -0.56 -24.14
N LEU A 218 19.25 0.03 -25.33
CA LEU A 218 19.51 -0.74 -26.55
C LEU A 218 21.00 -1.14 -26.61
N PRO A 219 21.34 -2.27 -27.27
CA PRO A 219 22.73 -2.60 -27.54
C PRO A 219 23.42 -1.43 -28.25
N THR A 220 24.68 -1.15 -27.94
CA THR A 220 25.49 -0.06 -28.55
C THR A 220 25.07 1.37 -28.19
N SER A 221 24.18 1.54 -27.22
CA SER A 221 23.78 2.83 -26.67
C SER A 221 24.96 3.57 -26.01
N GLN A 222 25.17 4.85 -26.36
CA GLN A 222 26.18 5.71 -25.72
C GLN A 222 25.85 5.99 -24.24
N GLU A 223 24.59 5.78 -23.85
CA GLU A 223 24.12 5.94 -22.47
C GLU A 223 24.71 4.90 -21.51
N ILE A 224 25.36 3.82 -22.01
CA ILE A 224 25.97 2.79 -21.16
C ILE A 224 27.03 3.37 -20.23
N GLU A 225 28.06 4.02 -20.78
CA GLU A 225 29.16 4.59 -19.99
C GLU A 225 28.65 5.71 -19.09
N GLN A 226 27.74 6.53 -19.60
CA GLN A 226 27.14 7.64 -18.86
C GLN A 226 26.31 7.15 -17.67
N ALA A 227 25.52 6.09 -17.83
CA ALA A 227 24.71 5.53 -16.75
C ALA A 227 25.58 4.99 -15.61
N TYR A 228 26.67 4.29 -15.92
CA TYR A 228 27.62 3.85 -14.90
C TYR A 228 28.36 5.02 -14.23
N ALA A 229 28.76 6.04 -15.00
CA ALA A 229 29.36 7.25 -14.44
C ALA A 229 28.40 7.99 -13.49
N LEU A 230 27.08 7.87 -13.71
CA LEU A 230 26.03 8.39 -12.84
C LEU A 230 25.58 7.38 -11.76
N GLN A 231 26.38 6.35 -11.47
CA GLN A 231 26.14 5.39 -10.39
C GLN A 231 24.86 4.53 -10.57
N ALA A 232 24.48 4.20 -11.80
CA ALA A 232 23.54 3.11 -12.03
C ALA A 232 24.10 1.80 -11.46
N ASN A 233 23.26 1.03 -10.77
CA ASN A 233 23.67 -0.25 -10.17
C ASN A 233 23.88 -1.34 -11.23
N SER A 234 23.12 -1.27 -12.32
CA SER A 234 23.30 -2.13 -13.48
C SER A 234 22.78 -1.43 -14.74
N VAL A 235 23.40 -1.73 -15.87
CA VAL A 235 22.95 -1.31 -17.21
C VAL A 235 22.73 -2.57 -18.04
N VAL A 236 21.47 -2.83 -18.38
CA VAL A 236 21.02 -4.06 -19.05
C VAL A 236 20.69 -3.75 -20.50
N SER A 237 21.34 -4.46 -21.41
CA SER A 237 21.02 -4.39 -22.84
C SER A 237 19.76 -5.19 -23.13
N VAL A 238 18.73 -4.53 -23.66
CA VAL A 238 17.41 -5.11 -23.95
C VAL A 238 17.05 -4.99 -25.44
N SER A 239 16.06 -5.76 -25.88
CA SER A 239 15.55 -5.74 -27.25
C SER A 239 14.31 -4.85 -27.40
N ASN A 240 14.01 -4.41 -28.63
CA ASN A 240 12.70 -3.85 -29.00
C ASN A 240 11.64 -4.93 -29.26
N ASP A 241 12.07 -6.18 -29.46
CA ASP A 241 11.18 -7.33 -29.55
C ASP A 241 10.57 -7.63 -28.18
N THR A 242 9.23 -7.66 -28.09
CA THR A 242 8.48 -7.86 -26.83
C THR A 242 8.86 -9.15 -26.13
N ASN A 243 8.96 -10.27 -26.85
CA ASN A 243 9.25 -11.57 -26.24
C ASN A 243 10.66 -11.59 -25.62
N ARG A 244 11.66 -11.09 -26.35
CA ARG A 244 13.03 -10.97 -25.84
C ARG A 244 13.13 -9.97 -24.69
N LEU A 245 12.40 -8.86 -24.75
CA LEU A 245 12.35 -7.89 -23.66
C LEU A 245 11.81 -8.54 -22.39
N LEU A 246 10.65 -9.20 -22.46
CA LEU A 246 10.03 -9.85 -21.30
C LEU A 246 10.91 -10.95 -20.73
N GLN A 247 11.54 -11.77 -21.58
CA GLN A 247 12.48 -12.79 -21.11
C GLN A 247 13.67 -12.17 -20.37
N THR A 248 14.18 -11.03 -20.84
CA THR A 248 15.28 -10.32 -20.19
C THR A 248 14.83 -9.72 -18.85
N LEU A 249 13.65 -9.11 -18.82
CA LEU A 249 13.06 -8.52 -17.60
C LEU A 249 12.74 -9.59 -16.56
N GLU A 250 12.28 -10.77 -16.99
CA GLU A 250 12.04 -11.91 -16.10
C GLU A 250 13.32 -12.36 -15.40
N GLN A 251 14.41 -12.54 -16.14
CA GLN A 251 15.72 -12.90 -15.58
C GLN A 251 16.26 -11.82 -14.65
N LEU A 252 16.03 -10.55 -15.00
CA LEU A 252 16.40 -9.42 -14.17
C LEU A 252 15.62 -9.44 -12.85
N CYS A 253 14.31 -9.60 -12.89
CA CYS A 253 13.46 -9.71 -11.71
C CYS A 253 13.85 -10.90 -10.84
N GLU A 254 14.11 -12.08 -11.42
CA GLU A 254 14.60 -13.25 -10.68
C GLU A 254 15.89 -12.93 -9.90
N TYR A 255 16.86 -12.28 -10.56
CA TYR A 255 18.10 -11.89 -9.91
C TYR A 255 17.85 -10.89 -8.76
N TRP A 256 17.10 -9.81 -9.00
CA TRP A 256 16.91 -8.78 -7.99
C TRP A 256 15.98 -9.18 -6.85
N PHE A 257 14.97 -10.00 -7.12
CA PHE A 257 13.93 -10.33 -6.14
C PHE A 257 14.25 -11.61 -5.36
N SER A 258 15.00 -12.54 -5.94
CA SER A 258 15.32 -13.82 -5.30
C SER A 258 16.77 -13.92 -4.81
N ILE A 259 17.72 -13.21 -5.43
CA ILE A 259 19.16 -13.36 -5.15
C ILE A 259 19.72 -12.15 -4.39
N VAL A 260 19.34 -10.94 -4.78
CA VAL A 260 19.84 -9.71 -4.14
C VAL A 260 19.13 -9.44 -2.82
N ALA A 261 19.91 -9.09 -1.79
CA ALA A 261 19.38 -8.50 -0.56
C ALA A 261 19.01 -7.03 -0.80
N LEU A 262 17.76 -6.79 -1.18
CA LEU A 262 17.20 -5.44 -1.30
C LEU A 262 16.95 -4.85 0.08
N ALA A 263 17.35 -3.58 0.26
CA ALA A 263 17.02 -2.83 1.46
C ALA A 263 15.57 -2.35 1.36
N HIS A 264 14.83 -2.54 2.46
CA HIS A 264 13.38 -2.30 2.65
C HIS A 264 12.43 -3.37 2.10
#